data_AF-A0A840MPM3-F1
#
_entry.id   AF-A0A840MPM3-F1
#
_cell.length_a   1.000
_cell.length_b   1.000
_cell.length_c   1.000
_cell.angle_alpha   90.00
_cell.angle_beta   90.00
_cell.angle_gamma   90.00
#
_symmetry.space_group_name_H-M   'P 1'
#
loop_
_entity.id
_entity.type
_entity.pdbx_description
1 polymer ?
#
loop_
_entity_poly.entity_id
_entity_poly.type
_entity_poly.pdbx_seq_one_letter_code
_entity_poly.pdbx_strand_id
1 'polypeptide(L)' 'MFYLPSYSPELSPEERLNADLKQAMGKRAPIRSRATLREAANEHMTQLEQSPERVRAYFQGPVVKYAAG' A
#
# COMPACT_ATOMS: atom_id res chain seq x y z
N MET A 1 5.37 -24.40 -15.90
CA MET A 1 4.58 -23.17 -16.11
C MET A 1 3.80 -22.91 -14.82
N PHE A 2 4.15 -21.85 -14.09
CA PHE A 2 3.38 -21.42 -12.92
C PHE A 2 2.38 -20.37 -13.41
N TYR A 3 1.10 -20.76 -13.51
CA TYR A 3 0.01 -19.80 -13.69
C TYR A 3 -0.26 -19.14 -12.34
N LEU A 4 -0.09 -17.82 -12.26
CA LEU A 4 -0.70 -17.04 -11.19
C LEU A 4 -2.22 -17.04 -11.46
N PRO A 5 -3.07 -17.59 -10.56
CA PRO A 5 -4.50 -17.50 -10.76
C PRO A 5 -4.90 -16.03 -10.86
N SER A 6 -5.75 -15.73 -11.85
CA SER A 6 -6.33 -14.40 -12.01
C SER A 6 -7.07 -14.01 -10.74
N TYR A 7 -6.60 -12.93 -10.11
CA TYR A 7 -7.27 -12.20 -9.03
C TYR A 7 -7.21 -12.86 -7.65
N SER A 8 -6.33 -12.34 -6.77
CA SER A 8 -6.55 -12.47 -5.33
C SER A 8 -7.70 -11.55 -4.94
N PRO A 9 -8.83 -12.07 -4.41
CA PRO A 9 -9.95 -11.23 -3.98
C PRO A 9 -9.60 -10.33 -2.78
N GLU A 10 -8.41 -10.48 -2.21
CA GLU A 10 -7.91 -9.71 -1.07
C GLU A 10 -6.60 -9.00 -1.43
N LEU A 11 -6.53 -7.70 -1.11
CA LEU A 11 -5.36 -6.85 -1.39
C LEU A 11 -4.13 -7.39 -0.67
N SER A 12 -3.08 -7.67 -1.43
CA SER A 12 -1.73 -7.93 -0.93
C SER A 12 -1.21 -6.75 -0.06
N PRO A 13 -0.24 -6.96 0.84
CA PRO A 13 0.32 -5.88 1.66
C PRO A 13 0.81 -4.69 0.83
N GLU A 14 1.40 -4.94 -0.34
CA GLU A 14 1.84 -3.91 -1.27
C GLU A 14 0.67 -3.13 -1.88
N GLU A 15 -0.44 -3.78 -2.22
CA GLU A 15 -1.62 -3.11 -2.74
C GLU A 15 -2.32 -2.28 -1.67
N ARG A 16 -2.35 -2.76 -0.42
CA ARG A 16 -2.89 -1.99 0.73
C ARG A 16 -2.05 -0.75 1.00
N LEU A 17 -0.73 -0.88 0.97
CA LEU A 17 0.19 0.25 1.10
C LEU A 17 -0.03 1.27 -0.04
N ASN A 18 -0.16 0.80 -1.27
CA ASN A 18 -0.40 1.67 -2.44
C ASN A 18 -1.75 2.39 -2.34
N ALA A 19 -2.80 1.72 -1.84
CA ALA A 19 -4.10 2.33 -1.61
C ALA A 19 -4.06 3.43 -0.55
N ASP A 20 -3.37 3.18 0.58
CA ASP A 20 -3.17 4.18 1.63
C ASP A 20 -2.38 5.39 1.12
N LEU A 21 -1.30 5.17 0.37
CA LEU A 21 -0.52 6.24 -0.25
C LEU A 21 -1.37 7.07 -1.22
N LYS A 22 -2.13 6.42 -2.11
CA LYS A 22 -3.03 7.12 -3.06
C LYS A 22 -4.10 7.92 -2.32
N GLN A 23 -4.66 7.38 -1.24
CA GLN A 23 -5.65 8.08 -0.42
C GLN A 23 -5.03 9.30 0.27
N ALA A 24 -3.84 9.15 0.85
CA ALA A 24 -3.12 10.25 1.48
C ALA A 24 -2.81 11.36 0.48
N MET A 25 -2.37 11.02 -0.73
CA MET A 25 -2.12 11.99 -1.79
C MET A 25 -3.41 12.64 -2.30
N GLY A 26 -4.50 11.89 -2.42
CA GLY A 26 -5.81 12.43 -2.85
C GLY A 26 -6.47 13.37 -1.85
N LYS A 27 -6.12 13.26 -0.55
CA LYS A 27 -6.56 14.20 0.50
C LYS A 27 -5.80 15.52 0.51
N ARG A 28 -4.59 15.57 -0.07
CA ARG A 28 -3.80 16.80 -0.14
C ARG A 28 -4.42 17.73 -1.19
N ALA A 29 -4.32 19.05 -0.95
CA ALA A 29 -4.68 20.07 -1.94
C ALA A 29 -4.00 19.76 -3.29
N PRO A 30 -4.58 20.13 -4.45
CA PRO A 30 -4.08 19.68 -5.74
C PRO A 30 -2.59 20.01 -5.93
N ILE A 31 -1.75 18.99 -5.79
CA ILE A 31 -0.32 19.08 -5.99
C ILE A 31 -0.08 19.06 -7.50
N ARG A 32 0.31 20.21 -8.05
CA ARG A 32 0.46 20.40 -9.50
C ARG A 32 1.84 20.04 -10.05
N SER A 33 2.78 19.64 -9.19
CA SER A 33 4.16 19.33 -9.58
C SER A 33 4.55 17.91 -9.19
N ARG A 34 5.31 17.23 -10.07
CA ARG A 34 5.86 15.90 -9.79
C ARG A 34 6.83 15.90 -8.60
N ALA A 35 7.59 16.98 -8.42
CA ALA A 35 8.56 17.12 -7.33
C ALA A 35 7.84 17.16 -5.98
N THR A 36 6.83 18.02 -5.84
CA THR A 36 6.05 18.14 -4.61
C THR A 36 5.24 16.89 -4.32
N LEU A 37 4.77 16.16 -5.35
CA LEU A 37 4.09 14.88 -5.16
C LEU A 37 5.04 13.81 -4.62
N ARG A 38 6.29 13.79 -5.12
CA ARG A 38 7.34 12.90 -4.60
C ARG A 38 7.72 13.24 -3.17
N GLU A 39 7.89 14.51 -2.82
CA GLU A 39 8.17 14.92 -1.44
C GLU A 39 7.04 14.54 -0.50
N ALA A 40 5.79 14.79 -0.89
CA ALA A 40 4.62 14.40 -0.13
C ALA A 40 4.52 12.88 0.08
N ALA A 41 4.84 12.10 -0.95
CA ALA A 41 4.89 10.65 -0.86
C ALA A 41 6.01 10.17 0.08
N ASN A 42 7.21 10.75 -0.04
CA ASN A 42 8.33 10.43 0.85
C ASN A 42 8.01 10.75 2.31
N GLU A 43 7.45 11.92 2.59
CA GLU A 43 7.03 12.32 3.93
C GLU A 43 6.01 11.34 4.53
N HIS A 44 5.01 10.93 3.73
CA HIS A 44 4.03 9.92 4.14
C HIS A 44 4.69 8.58 4.46
N MET A 45 5.63 8.13 3.62
CA MET A 45 6.38 6.89 3.86
C MET A 45 7.25 6.97 5.12
N THR A 46 7.93 8.10 5.37
CA THR A 46 8.72 8.32 6.60
C THR A 46 7.84 8.27 7.85
N GLN A 47 6.66 8.90 7.83
CA GLN A 47 5.71 8.83 8.95
C GLN A 47 5.23 7.39 9.18
N LEU A 48 5.08 6.63 8.11
CA LEU A 48 4.66 5.25 8.18
C LEU A 48 5.75 4.35 8.77
N GLU A 49 7.01 4.54 8.39
CA GLU A 49 8.16 3.84 8.97
C GLU A 49 8.27 4.08 10.49
N GLN A 50 7.90 5.27 10.95
CA GLN A 50 7.87 5.62 12.38
C GLN A 50 6.68 4.99 13.13
N SER A 51 5.72 4.39 12.41
CA SER A 51 4.50 3.80 12.95
C SER A 51 4.50 2.27 12.75
N PRO A 52 5.25 1.50 13.57
CA PRO A 52 5.39 0.05 13.38
C PRO A 52 4.04 -0.69 13.43
N GLU A 53 3.05 -0.17 14.15
CA GLU A 53 1.69 -0.70 14.17
C GLU A 53 0.99 -0.60 12.80
N ARG A 54 1.14 0.52 12.08
CA ARG A 54 0.58 0.72 10.74
C ARG A 54 1.29 -0.16 9.72
N VAL A 55 2.62 -0.26 9.82
CA VAL A 55 3.41 -1.16 8.97
C VAL A 55 2.91 -2.60 9.14
N ARG A 56 2.74 -3.06 10.39
CA ARG A 56 2.22 -4.40 10.68
C ARG A 56 0.80 -4.61 10.17
N ALA A 57 -0.06 -3.58 10.20
CA ALA A 57 -1.44 -3.67 9.72
C ALA A 57 -1.52 -4.03 8.22
N TYR A 58 -0.55 -3.63 7.38
CA TYR A 58 -0.53 -4.05 5.97
C TYR A 58 -0.27 -5.56 5.81
N PHE A 59 0.46 -6.17 6.74
CA PHE A 59 0.75 -7.60 6.76
C PHE A 59 -0.27 -8.43 7.56
N GLN A 60 -1.15 -7.79 8.32
CA GLN A 60 -2.21 -8.44 9.12
C GLN A 60 -3.52 -8.64 8.34
N GLY A 61 -3.47 -8.60 7.01
CA GLY A 61 -4.58 -9.08 6.19
C GLY A 61 -4.83 -10.57 6.40
N PRO A 62 -6.02 -11.08 6.05
CA PRO A 62 -6.22 -12.51 6.01
C PRO A 62 -5.12 -13.11 5.14
N VAL A 63 -4.30 -13.98 5.74
CA VAL A 63 -3.36 -14.79 4.99
C VAL A 63 -4.24 -15.78 4.24
N VAL A 64 -4.62 -15.45 3.01
CA VAL A 64 -5.23 -16.43 2.13
C VAL A 64 -4.17 -17.50 1.94
N LYS A 65 -4.35 -18.67 2.56
CA LYS A 65 -3.59 -19.88 2.25
C LYS A 65 -3.95 -20.31 0.83
N TYR A 66 -3.43 -19.62 -0.17
CA TYR A 66 -3.36 -20.13 -1.53
C TYR A 66 -2.20 -21.14 -1.58
N ALA A 67 -2.46 -22.30 -0.97
CA ALA A 67 -1.69 -23.53 -1.08
C ALA A 67 -2.52 -24.65 -0.43
N ALA A 68 -3.71 -24.88 -0.95
CA ALA A 68 -4.47 -26.10 -0.70
C ALA A 68 -5.20 -26.46 -1.99
N GLY A 69 -4.60 -27.37 -2.76
CA GLY A 69 -5.13 -27.89 -4.02
C GLY A 69 -4.14 -27.78 -5.15
#